data_AF-S4RY94-F1
#
_entry.id   AF-S4RY94-F1
#
_cell.length_a   1.000
_cell.length_b   1.000
_cell.length_c   1.000
_cell.angle_alpha   90.00
_cell.angle_beta   90.00
_cell.angle_gamma   90.00
#
_symmetry.space_group_name_H-M   'P 1'
#
loop_
_entity.id
_entity.type
_entity.pdbx_description
1 polymer ?
#
loop_
_entity_poly.entity_id
_entity_poly.type
_entity_poly.pdbx_seq_one_letter_code
_entity_poly.pdbx_strand_id
1 'polypeptide(L)'
;GLTYRIPALLYLPQDRAALAFAERRSSPLDEHAEHLVVRRVILMMQIENAGKIQELTLATMPGHRTMNPCPRARGGLFLFFITVPTGLSEGEQLTSGENAARLAYVCSTDRGVTWGAAVDPTDAVLGPRVGRWATFALGPGHGLHLPASSGSRTKLGRILIPAYAYFKRDVHKNDSQSRSFSIYSDDAGVTWKVGDAVGGALHTCECQVAKVSDEAGQPVVICSRTLGHEFRAQAVSDDLGRSFREGTVVPRLVEDCNGCHGSIIGFLPELQGDTTPKHWLLYSHPSKPKKRLDLGVYLNRSPLSPENWSDPWVIFRGPSGYSDLAVLGKTEGGGLWFGCLYECGEKYSWDKINLAMFPLSHVERHTSHPCELATLRPCSIRDS
;
A
#
# COMPACT_ATOMS: atom_id res chain seq x y z
N GLY A 1 20.32 -14.14 -9.53
CA GLY A 1 20.42 -13.14 -10.60
C GLY A 1 19.71 -11.90 -10.12
N LEU A 2 20.19 -10.73 -10.53
CA LEU A 2 19.64 -9.42 -10.14
C LEU A 2 18.11 -9.41 -10.30
N THR A 3 17.39 -8.98 -9.25
CA THR A 3 15.93 -8.96 -9.20
C THR A 3 15.46 -7.62 -8.61
N TYR A 4 14.34 -7.08 -9.11
CA TYR A 4 13.66 -5.93 -8.52
C TYR A 4 12.32 -6.34 -7.95
N ARG A 5 12.05 -5.99 -6.70
CA ARG A 5 10.83 -6.41 -5.98
C ARG A 5 10.27 -5.27 -5.13
N ILE A 6 9.07 -5.49 -4.60
CA ILE A 6 8.44 -4.59 -3.62
C ILE A 6 8.23 -3.17 -4.18
N PRO A 7 7.30 -3.02 -5.16
CA PRO A 7 7.04 -1.75 -5.81
C PRO A 7 6.41 -0.74 -4.85
N ALA A 8 6.81 0.53 -4.99
CA ALA A 8 6.08 1.65 -4.40
C ALA A 8 5.99 2.81 -5.41
N LEU A 9 4.84 3.49 -5.45
CA LEU A 9 4.52 4.48 -6.45
C LEU A 9 4.07 5.79 -5.79
N LEU A 10 4.71 6.90 -6.17
CA LEU A 10 4.33 8.23 -5.72
C LEU A 10 4.14 9.16 -6.90
N TYR A 11 2.95 9.74 -7.04
CA TYR A 11 2.67 10.73 -8.07
C TYR A 11 2.98 12.16 -7.58
N LEU A 12 3.60 12.95 -8.46
CA LEU A 12 3.96 14.35 -8.28
C LEU A 12 3.17 15.20 -9.29
N PRO A 13 2.00 15.75 -8.91
CA PRO A 13 1.10 16.43 -9.83
C PRO A 13 1.72 17.63 -10.54
N GLN A 14 2.54 18.42 -9.83
CA GLN A 14 3.17 19.63 -10.38
C GLN A 14 4.12 19.32 -11.53
N ASP A 15 4.77 18.15 -11.48
CA ASP A 15 5.76 17.74 -12.46
C ASP A 15 5.16 16.78 -13.50
N ARG A 16 3.87 16.45 -13.38
CA ARG A 16 3.19 15.37 -14.12
C ARG A 16 4.03 14.10 -14.15
N ALA A 17 4.65 13.76 -13.03
CA ALA A 17 5.63 12.68 -12.95
C ALA A 17 5.27 11.68 -11.85
N ALA A 18 5.61 10.42 -12.05
CA ALA A 18 5.62 9.41 -10.99
C ALA A 18 7.05 9.04 -10.61
N LEU A 19 7.26 8.79 -9.33
CA LEU A 19 8.45 8.13 -8.80
C LEU A 19 8.09 6.68 -8.52
N ALA A 20 8.70 5.77 -9.27
CA ALA A 20 8.56 4.33 -9.10
C ALA A 20 9.76 3.79 -8.32
N PHE A 21 9.53 3.32 -7.11
CA PHE A 21 10.54 2.74 -6.23
C PHE A 21 10.47 1.22 -6.24
N ALA A 22 11.60 0.58 -5.97
CA ALA A 22 11.69 -0.85 -5.76
C ALA A 22 12.89 -1.20 -4.89
N GLU A 23 12.88 -2.37 -4.28
CA GLU A 23 14.08 -3.02 -3.77
C GLU A 23 14.89 -3.59 -4.92
N ARG A 24 16.21 -3.37 -4.89
CA ARG A 24 17.18 -4.10 -5.71
C ARG A 24 17.75 -5.25 -4.88
N ARG A 25 17.72 -6.46 -5.44
CA ARG A 25 18.14 -7.70 -4.77
C ARG A 25 19.09 -8.52 -5.63
N SER A 26 20.05 -9.21 -5.01
CA SER A 26 20.97 -10.13 -5.72
C SER A 26 20.31 -11.47 -6.10
N SER A 27 19.22 -11.84 -5.42
CA SER A 27 18.31 -12.92 -5.80
C SER A 27 16.88 -12.62 -5.35
N PRO A 28 15.89 -13.47 -5.69
CA PRO A 28 14.51 -13.28 -5.25
C PRO A 28 14.26 -13.34 -3.74
N LEU A 29 15.21 -13.89 -2.96
CA LEU A 29 15.10 -14.03 -1.51
C LEU A 29 15.02 -12.67 -0.80
N ASP A 30 14.31 -12.61 0.32
CA ASP A 30 14.09 -11.37 1.07
C ASP A 30 15.38 -10.91 1.77
N GLU A 31 16.20 -11.86 2.24
CA GLU A 31 17.50 -11.59 2.89
C GLU A 31 18.55 -11.03 1.94
N HIS A 32 18.33 -11.16 0.63
CA HIS A 32 19.22 -10.72 -0.43
C HIS A 32 18.88 -9.33 -0.99
N ALA A 33 17.96 -8.61 -0.34
CA ALA A 33 17.79 -7.19 -0.59
C ALA A 33 19.08 -6.42 -0.23
N GLU A 34 19.38 -5.37 -1.01
CA GLU A 34 20.59 -4.57 -0.83
C GLU A 34 20.22 -3.12 -0.54
N HIS A 35 19.64 -2.44 -1.52
CA HIS A 35 19.26 -1.03 -1.44
C HIS A 35 18.01 -0.72 -2.27
N LEU A 36 17.48 0.47 -2.08
CA LEU A 36 16.32 0.96 -2.85
C LEU A 36 16.77 1.62 -4.15
N VAL A 37 15.95 1.50 -5.17
CA VAL A 37 16.09 2.23 -6.42
C VAL A 37 14.87 3.08 -6.69
N VAL A 38 15.04 4.15 -7.46
CA VAL A 38 13.94 4.98 -7.95
C VAL A 38 14.07 5.20 -9.45
N ARG A 39 12.94 5.22 -10.14
CA ARG A 39 12.83 5.65 -11.53
C ARG A 39 11.78 6.75 -11.65
N ARG A 40 12.19 7.89 -12.17
CA ARG A 40 11.27 8.99 -12.50
C ARG A 40 10.63 8.74 -13.87
N VAL A 41 9.31 8.81 -13.93
CA VAL A 41 8.51 8.58 -15.14
C VAL A 41 7.65 9.81 -15.41
N ILE A 42 7.82 10.43 -16.57
CA ILE A 42 7.01 11.57 -17.03
C ILE A 42 5.76 11.05 -17.73
N LEU A 43 4.60 11.60 -17.34
CA LEU A 43 3.29 11.12 -17.73
C LEU A 43 2.52 12.21 -18.48
N MET A 44 2.09 11.91 -19.71
CA MET A 44 1.18 12.76 -20.52
C MET A 44 0.11 11.90 -21.18
N MET A 45 -0.88 11.44 -20.39
CA MET A 45 -1.91 10.45 -20.80
C MET A 45 -1.36 9.08 -21.22
N GLN A 46 -0.04 8.94 -21.28
CA GLN A 46 0.77 7.75 -21.50
C GLN A 46 2.15 7.98 -20.87
N ILE A 47 3.00 6.95 -20.87
CA ILE A 47 4.41 7.10 -20.49
C ILE A 47 5.11 7.84 -21.63
N GLU A 48 5.52 9.07 -21.39
CA GLU A 48 6.26 9.86 -22.37
C GLU A 48 7.77 9.59 -22.28
N ASN A 49 8.28 9.55 -21.05
CA ASN A 49 9.69 9.30 -20.80
C ASN A 49 9.87 8.56 -19.47
N ALA A 50 10.65 7.48 -19.49
CA ALA A 50 11.08 6.78 -18.29
C ALA A 50 12.59 6.98 -18.13
N GLY A 51 12.98 7.83 -17.17
CA GLY A 51 14.38 8.15 -16.87
C GLY A 51 15.21 6.92 -16.48
N LYS A 52 16.50 7.10 -16.23
CA LYS A 52 17.35 5.99 -15.76
C LYS A 52 16.93 5.56 -14.35
N ILE A 53 17.18 4.30 -14.02
CA ILE A 53 17.09 3.81 -12.65
C ILE A 53 18.24 4.46 -11.85
N GLN A 54 17.90 5.08 -10.72
CA GLN A 54 18.83 5.67 -9.77
C GLN A 54 18.91 4.78 -8.53
N GLU A 55 20.13 4.39 -8.15
CA GLU A 55 20.38 3.71 -6.88
C GLU A 55 20.40 4.73 -5.73
N LEU A 56 19.63 4.46 -4.67
CA LEU A 56 19.53 5.33 -3.49
C LEU A 56 20.57 4.90 -2.45
N THR A 57 21.85 5.07 -2.78
CA THR A 57 22.96 4.61 -1.93
C THR A 57 23.00 5.27 -0.55
N LEU A 58 22.44 6.48 -0.42
CA LEU A 58 22.31 7.21 0.85
C LEU A 58 21.13 6.73 1.71
N ALA A 59 20.20 5.95 1.15
CA ALA A 59 19.11 5.29 1.87
C ALA A 59 19.58 3.92 2.37
N THR A 60 20.72 3.88 3.07
CA THR A 60 21.30 2.64 3.62
C THR A 60 21.93 2.90 4.98
N MET A 61 22.08 1.85 5.79
CA MET A 61 22.81 1.86 7.05
C MET A 61 23.97 0.85 6.99
N PRO A 62 25.15 1.14 7.56
CA PRO A 62 26.29 0.22 7.52
C PRO A 62 25.95 -1.17 8.05
N GLY A 63 26.30 -2.22 7.29
CA GLY A 63 26.05 -3.62 7.68
C GLY A 63 24.59 -4.06 7.64
N HIS A 64 23.69 -3.26 7.07
CA HIS A 64 22.28 -3.57 6.97
C HIS A 64 21.78 -3.54 5.51
N ARG A 65 20.76 -4.35 5.23
CA ARG A 65 19.96 -4.26 4.00
C ARG A 65 18.81 -3.29 4.16
N THR A 66 18.32 -2.75 3.04
CA THR A 66 17.21 -1.78 3.01
C THR A 66 16.01 -2.35 2.26
N MET A 67 14.82 -2.28 2.87
CA MET A 67 13.61 -2.95 2.39
C MET A 67 12.34 -2.11 2.61
N ASN A 68 11.26 -2.51 1.96
CA ASN A 68 9.91 -1.96 2.09
C ASN A 68 9.82 -0.43 1.86
N PRO A 69 10.10 0.04 0.62
CA PRO A 69 9.95 1.46 0.30
C PRO A 69 8.52 1.94 0.56
N CYS A 70 8.39 3.02 1.33
CA CYS A 70 7.13 3.66 1.65
C CYS A 70 7.21 5.18 1.42
N PRO A 71 7.00 5.64 0.17
CA PRO A 71 7.13 7.04 -0.20
C PRO A 71 5.91 7.88 0.18
N ARG A 72 6.14 9.15 0.49
CA ARG A 72 5.10 10.15 0.79
C ARG A 72 5.52 11.56 0.35
N ALA A 73 4.57 12.35 -0.15
CA ALA A 73 4.76 13.78 -0.43
C ALA A 73 3.75 14.66 0.33
N ARG A 74 4.24 15.64 1.11
CA ARG A 74 3.56 16.90 1.47
C ARG A 74 4.53 17.80 2.25
N GLY A 75 4.80 19.02 1.75
CA GLY A 75 5.75 19.94 2.40
C GLY A 75 7.22 19.48 2.32
N GLY A 76 7.47 18.37 1.61
CA GLY A 76 8.73 17.65 1.47
C GLY A 76 8.42 16.24 0.96
N LEU A 77 9.42 15.56 0.40
CA LEU A 77 9.29 14.19 -0.05
C LEU A 77 10.08 13.28 0.89
N PHE A 78 9.38 12.34 1.50
CA PHE A 78 9.95 11.35 2.43
C PHE A 78 9.86 9.97 1.79
N LEU A 79 10.91 9.18 1.93
CA LEU A 79 10.90 7.75 1.64
C LEU A 79 11.24 7.02 2.92
N PHE A 80 10.22 6.43 3.55
CA PHE A 80 10.39 5.55 4.70
C PHE A 80 10.75 4.14 4.23
N PHE A 81 11.46 3.42 5.07
CA PHE A 81 11.86 2.03 4.82
C PHE A 81 12.22 1.35 6.14
N ILE A 82 12.40 0.04 6.10
CA ILE A 82 13.08 -0.68 7.18
C ILE A 82 14.51 -1.02 6.79
N THR A 83 15.34 -1.19 7.80
CA THR A 83 16.68 -1.74 7.63
C THR A 83 16.93 -2.84 8.66
N VAL A 84 17.60 -3.91 8.23
CA VAL A 84 17.83 -5.14 9.01
C VAL A 84 19.28 -5.58 8.80
N PRO A 85 20.00 -6.07 9.82
CA PRO A 85 21.34 -6.61 9.64
C PRO A 85 21.42 -7.59 8.46
N THR A 86 22.43 -7.43 7.61
CA THR A 86 22.60 -8.27 6.43
C THR A 86 22.70 -9.75 6.82
N GLY A 87 21.94 -10.61 6.14
CA GLY A 87 21.91 -12.06 6.41
C GLY A 87 20.92 -12.51 7.48
N LEU A 88 20.44 -11.64 8.38
CA LEU A 88 19.47 -12.01 9.41
C LEU A 88 18.04 -12.04 8.85
N SER A 89 17.40 -13.20 8.78
CA SER A 89 16.05 -13.39 8.22
C SER A 89 14.91 -12.91 9.13
N GLU A 90 13.70 -12.77 8.57
CA GLU A 90 12.48 -12.57 9.38
C GLU A 90 12.24 -13.79 10.28
N GLY A 91 12.42 -15.00 9.74
CA GLY A 91 12.20 -16.25 10.46
C GLY A 91 13.11 -16.43 11.69
N GLU A 92 14.38 -16.02 11.61
CA GLU A 92 15.29 -16.04 12.76
C GLU A 92 14.85 -15.07 13.87
N GLN A 93 14.36 -13.88 13.52
CA GLN A 93 13.83 -12.92 14.49
C GLN A 93 12.52 -13.42 15.12
N LEU A 94 11.64 -14.06 14.34
CA LEU A 94 10.42 -14.70 14.86
C LEU A 94 10.72 -15.86 15.81
N THR A 95 11.75 -16.65 15.49
CA THR A 95 12.18 -17.81 16.28
C THR A 95 12.92 -17.40 17.55
N SER A 96 13.82 -16.42 17.49
CA SER A 96 14.55 -15.96 18.68
C SER A 96 13.73 -15.01 19.54
N GLY A 97 12.74 -14.33 18.95
CA GLY A 97 12.10 -13.17 19.55
C GLY A 97 13.03 -11.96 19.65
N GLU A 98 14.21 -11.96 19.03
CA GLU A 98 15.15 -10.85 19.07
C GLU A 98 14.94 -9.92 17.86
N ASN A 99 14.38 -8.74 18.11
CA ASN A 99 14.11 -7.77 17.07
C ASN A 99 15.35 -6.99 16.69
N ALA A 100 15.70 -7.04 15.41
CA ALA A 100 16.81 -6.31 14.83
C ALA A 100 16.40 -5.31 13.74
N ALA A 101 15.10 -5.24 13.41
CA ALA A 101 14.59 -4.29 12.43
C ALA A 101 14.67 -2.86 12.97
N ARG A 102 15.05 -1.93 12.09
CA ARG A 102 15.09 -0.49 12.35
C ARG A 102 14.19 0.24 11.38
N LEU A 103 13.55 1.29 11.86
CA LEU A 103 12.82 2.26 11.05
C LEU A 103 13.83 3.28 10.53
N ALA A 104 13.76 3.62 9.25
CA ALA A 104 14.56 4.69 8.68
C ALA A 104 13.82 5.47 7.59
N TYR A 105 14.31 6.66 7.28
CA TYR A 105 13.84 7.43 6.13
C TYR A 105 14.93 8.29 5.51
N VAL A 106 14.72 8.67 4.25
CA VAL A 106 15.47 9.73 3.57
C VAL A 106 14.51 10.81 3.08
N CYS A 107 15.02 12.03 2.94
CA CYS A 107 14.26 13.18 2.45
C CYS A 107 14.80 13.68 1.12
N SER A 108 13.90 14.23 0.30
CA SER A 108 14.24 15.01 -0.88
C SER A 108 13.52 16.36 -0.83
N THR A 109 14.28 17.43 -1.10
CA THR A 109 13.79 18.82 -1.16
C THR A 109 13.63 19.33 -2.59
N ASP A 110 14.06 18.56 -3.59
CA ASP A 110 14.05 18.91 -5.01
C ASP A 110 13.14 17.97 -5.83
N ARG A 111 12.09 17.45 -5.18
CA ARG A 111 11.05 16.60 -5.79
C ARG A 111 11.60 15.27 -6.33
N GLY A 112 12.53 14.67 -5.58
CA GLY A 112 13.05 13.32 -5.82
C GLY A 112 14.19 13.25 -6.83
N VAL A 113 14.89 14.37 -7.10
CA VAL A 113 16.08 14.38 -7.96
C VAL A 113 17.31 13.97 -7.15
N THR A 114 17.48 14.56 -5.97
CA THR A 114 18.50 14.18 -4.99
C THR A 114 17.87 13.80 -3.66
N TRP A 115 18.61 13.03 -2.87
CA TRP A 115 18.17 12.46 -1.61
C TRP A 115 19.23 12.70 -0.53
N GLY A 116 18.79 13.05 0.67
CA GLY A 116 19.66 13.22 1.83
C GLY A 116 20.12 11.89 2.43
N ALA A 117 20.93 11.99 3.49
CA ALA A 117 21.36 10.83 4.27
C ALA A 117 20.19 10.18 5.03
N ALA A 118 20.29 8.86 5.24
CA ALA A 118 19.33 8.12 6.05
C ALA A 118 19.29 8.62 7.50
N VAL A 119 18.08 8.75 8.03
CA VAL A 119 17.81 9.04 9.43
C VAL A 119 17.21 7.78 10.07
N ASP A 120 17.73 7.36 11.22
CA ASP A 120 17.16 6.28 12.04
C ASP A 120 16.39 6.89 13.23
N PRO A 121 15.06 7.01 13.14
CA PRO A 121 14.22 7.48 14.24
C PRO A 121 13.69 6.34 15.14
N THR A 122 14.22 5.12 15.05
CA THR A 122 13.67 3.92 15.72
C THR A 122 13.41 4.15 17.21
N ASP A 123 14.41 4.62 17.95
CA ASP A 123 14.30 4.79 19.40
C ASP A 123 13.36 5.94 19.78
N ALA A 124 13.36 7.01 18.98
CA ALA A 124 12.51 8.17 19.20
C ALA A 124 11.02 7.87 18.92
N VAL A 125 10.72 7.00 17.96
CA VAL A 125 9.36 6.76 17.47
C VAL A 125 8.76 5.49 18.05
N LEU A 126 9.50 4.39 17.99
CA LEU A 126 9.04 3.07 18.42
C LEU A 126 9.38 2.85 19.90
N GLY A 127 10.60 3.24 20.30
CA GLY A 127 11.10 3.19 21.68
C GLY A 127 10.94 1.80 22.31
N PRO A 128 10.44 1.68 23.55
CA PRO A 128 10.37 0.39 24.26
C PRO A 128 9.43 -0.63 23.60
N ARG A 129 8.59 -0.23 22.62
CA ARG A 129 7.72 -1.15 21.88
C ARG A 129 8.51 -2.16 21.08
N VAL A 130 9.70 -1.80 20.58
CA VAL A 130 10.58 -2.67 19.79
C VAL A 130 10.86 -3.99 20.54
N GLY A 131 11.07 -3.93 21.86
CA GLY A 131 11.30 -5.11 22.69
C GLY A 131 10.10 -6.04 22.85
N ARG A 132 8.88 -5.57 22.57
CA ARG A 132 7.64 -6.35 22.60
C ARG A 132 7.31 -7.01 21.27
N TRP A 133 8.08 -6.71 20.23
CA TRP A 133 7.89 -7.24 18.89
C TRP A 133 9.02 -8.20 18.56
N ALA A 134 8.72 -9.32 17.90
CA ALA A 134 9.75 -10.18 17.35
C ALA A 134 10.42 -9.51 16.15
N THR A 135 9.64 -8.82 15.31
CA THR A 135 10.11 -7.91 14.26
C THR A 135 8.94 -7.04 13.75
N PHE A 136 9.20 -6.10 12.85
CA PHE A 136 8.18 -5.23 12.24
C PHE A 136 8.59 -4.79 10.83
N ALA A 137 7.61 -4.32 10.05
CA ALA A 137 7.89 -3.66 8.77
C ALA A 137 6.86 -2.55 8.44
N LEU A 138 7.16 -1.80 7.39
CA LEU A 138 6.29 -0.75 6.83
C LEU A 138 5.58 -1.23 5.57
N GLY A 139 4.42 -0.64 5.29
CA GLY A 139 3.64 -0.82 4.07
C GLY A 139 3.68 -2.27 3.55
N PRO A 140 4.36 -2.52 2.41
CA PRO A 140 5.10 -1.56 1.56
C PRO A 140 4.16 -0.66 0.72
N GLY A 141 4.73 0.20 -0.13
CA GLY A 141 3.97 1.10 -1.00
C GLY A 141 3.63 2.44 -0.34
N HIS A 142 2.77 3.24 -0.95
CA HIS A 142 2.61 4.66 -0.60
C HIS A 142 2.08 4.92 0.83
N GLY A 143 2.57 6.01 1.42
CA GLY A 143 1.99 6.59 2.64
C GLY A 143 0.80 7.51 2.34
N LEU A 144 -0.09 7.67 3.32
CA LEU A 144 -1.28 8.52 3.19
C LEU A 144 -1.07 9.86 3.91
N HIS A 145 -1.73 10.89 3.39
CA HIS A 145 -1.80 12.17 4.06
C HIS A 145 -3.24 12.69 4.01
N LEU A 146 -3.74 12.98 5.18
CA LEU A 146 -5.07 13.49 5.45
C LEU A 146 -5.00 15.02 5.55
N PRO A 147 -5.62 15.77 4.62
CA PRO A 147 -5.63 17.23 4.71
C PRO A 147 -6.35 17.68 5.99
N ALA A 148 -5.94 18.84 6.50
CA ALA A 148 -6.66 19.49 7.59
C ALA A 148 -8.11 19.77 7.14
N SER A 149 -9.08 19.39 7.96
CA SER A 149 -10.50 19.74 7.81
C SER A 149 -10.90 20.81 8.82
N SER A 150 -11.99 21.52 8.54
CA SER A 150 -12.59 22.43 9.53
C SER A 150 -12.98 21.63 10.78
N GLY A 151 -12.54 22.07 11.96
CA GLY A 151 -12.71 21.32 13.22
C GLY A 151 -11.71 20.19 13.45
N SER A 152 -10.73 19.97 12.56
CA SER A 152 -9.65 18.99 12.78
C SER A 152 -8.79 19.36 13.99
N ARG A 153 -8.38 18.34 14.75
CA ARG A 153 -7.36 18.47 15.82
C ARG A 153 -5.98 18.83 15.26
N THR A 154 -5.75 18.67 13.95
CA THR A 154 -4.46 18.87 13.30
C THR A 154 -4.52 20.01 12.27
N LYS A 155 -3.87 21.13 12.60
CA LYS A 155 -3.85 22.32 11.71
C LYS A 155 -3.09 22.07 10.41
N LEU A 156 -2.08 21.20 10.46
CA LEU A 156 -1.25 20.83 9.32
C LEU A 156 -1.70 19.52 8.67
N GLY A 157 -2.88 18.98 8.98
CA GLY A 157 -3.29 17.64 8.55
C GLY A 157 -2.52 16.55 9.27
N ARG A 158 -2.69 15.30 8.83
CA ARG A 158 -2.02 14.13 9.41
C ARG A 158 -1.35 13.29 8.33
N ILE A 159 -0.13 12.84 8.59
CA ILE A 159 0.56 11.85 7.77
C ILE A 159 0.38 10.48 8.41
N LEU A 160 0.13 9.45 7.61
CA LEU A 160 0.02 8.05 8.02
C LEU A 160 0.99 7.20 7.19
N ILE A 161 1.83 6.44 7.88
CA ILE A 161 2.71 5.41 7.34
C ILE A 161 2.17 4.06 7.83
N PRO A 162 1.54 3.25 6.96
CA PRO A 162 1.03 1.94 7.37
C PRO A 162 2.19 1.02 7.76
N ALA A 163 1.97 0.18 8.77
CA ALA A 163 2.99 -0.70 9.32
C ALA A 163 2.36 -1.94 9.95
N TYR A 164 3.17 -2.94 10.25
CA TYR A 164 2.75 -4.09 11.06
C TYR A 164 3.91 -4.60 11.92
N ALA A 165 3.58 -5.27 13.02
CA ALA A 165 4.56 -5.90 13.90
C ALA A 165 4.08 -7.26 14.36
N TYR A 166 5.03 -8.15 14.67
CA TYR A 166 4.77 -9.44 15.30
C TYR A 166 4.88 -9.30 16.81
N PHE A 167 3.74 -9.19 17.49
CA PHE A 167 3.67 -9.02 18.94
C PHE A 167 3.96 -10.35 19.63
N LYS A 168 4.99 -10.39 20.48
CA LYS A 168 5.33 -11.58 21.27
C LYS A 168 4.19 -11.88 22.23
N ARG A 169 3.65 -13.10 22.18
CA ARG A 169 2.66 -13.62 23.14
C ARG A 169 3.35 -14.38 24.27
N ASP A 170 4.33 -15.20 23.90
CA ASP A 170 5.19 -15.94 24.81
C ASP A 170 6.59 -16.03 24.18
N VAL A 171 7.57 -15.40 24.84
CA VAL A 171 8.95 -15.31 24.37
C VAL A 171 9.68 -16.66 24.40
N HIS A 172 9.18 -17.65 25.14
CA HIS A 172 9.80 -18.96 25.28
C HIS A 172 9.21 -20.02 24.34
N LYS A 173 8.12 -19.70 23.61
CA LYS A 173 7.42 -20.63 22.72
C LYS A 173 7.44 -20.22 21.25
N ASN A 174 8.24 -19.22 20.91
CA ASN A 174 8.32 -18.64 19.57
C ASN A 174 6.93 -18.24 19.04
N ASP A 175 6.08 -17.74 19.94
CA ASP A 175 4.69 -17.45 19.67
C ASP A 175 4.48 -15.94 19.54
N SER A 176 4.10 -15.50 18.33
CA SER A 176 3.82 -14.11 18.03
C SER A 176 2.54 -13.95 17.21
N GLN A 177 1.82 -12.85 17.45
CA GLN A 177 0.67 -12.46 16.65
C GLN A 177 1.00 -11.22 15.82
N SER A 178 0.86 -11.30 14.50
CA SER A 178 1.03 -10.14 13.63
C SER A 178 -0.19 -9.22 13.69
N ARG A 179 0.05 -7.92 13.85
CA ARG A 179 -1.00 -6.91 13.76
C ARG A 179 -0.55 -5.69 12.99
N SER A 180 -1.39 -5.23 12.08
CA SER A 180 -1.23 -3.98 11.36
C SER A 180 -1.60 -2.78 12.23
N PHE A 181 -0.98 -1.63 11.94
CA PHE A 181 -1.20 -0.34 12.59
C PHE A 181 -0.74 0.80 11.66
N SER A 182 -0.73 2.03 12.16
CA SER A 182 -0.13 3.17 11.46
C SER A 182 0.80 3.95 12.36
N ILE A 183 1.93 4.39 11.81
CA ILE A 183 2.78 5.43 12.39
C ILE A 183 2.28 6.76 11.83
N TYR A 184 2.11 7.78 12.67
CA TYR A 184 1.50 9.03 12.25
C TYR A 184 2.23 10.26 12.76
N SER A 185 2.06 11.37 12.02
CA SER A 185 2.58 12.69 12.38
C SER A 185 1.50 13.75 12.16
N ASP A 186 1.36 14.65 13.13
CA ASP A 186 0.38 15.75 13.14
C ASP A 186 1.03 17.13 12.90
N ASP A 187 2.35 17.16 12.74
CA ASP A 187 3.19 18.36 12.69
C ASP A 187 4.11 18.36 11.46
N ALA A 188 3.59 17.86 10.33
CA ALA A 188 4.29 17.81 9.04
C ALA A 188 5.59 16.97 9.05
N GLY A 189 5.64 15.92 9.86
CA GLY A 189 6.74 14.97 9.91
C GLY A 189 7.85 15.32 10.90
N VAL A 190 7.64 16.33 11.76
CA VAL A 190 8.62 16.72 12.80
C VAL A 190 8.66 15.70 13.92
N THR A 191 7.51 15.27 14.43
CA THR A 191 7.38 14.18 15.40
C THR A 191 6.47 13.08 14.89
N TRP A 192 6.74 11.86 15.34
CA TRP A 192 6.01 10.66 14.94
C TRP A 192 5.52 9.91 16.16
N LYS A 193 4.34 9.30 16.02
CA LYS A 193 3.67 8.52 17.05
C LYS A 193 3.22 7.20 16.46
N VAL A 194 3.18 6.17 17.29
CA VAL A 194 2.66 4.84 16.92
C VAL A 194 1.19 4.78 17.30
N GLY A 195 0.33 4.45 16.35
CA GLY A 195 -1.09 4.18 16.56
C GLY A 195 -1.33 2.83 17.24
N ASP A 196 -2.58 2.62 17.65
CA ASP A 196 -3.02 1.34 18.21
C ASP A 196 -3.12 0.29 17.10
N ALA A 197 -2.74 -0.94 17.43
CA ALA A 197 -2.83 -2.06 16.51
C ALA A 197 -4.28 -2.47 16.25
N VAL A 198 -4.56 -2.92 15.03
CA VAL A 198 -5.86 -3.49 14.66
C VAL A 198 -6.23 -4.59 15.67
N GLY A 199 -7.43 -4.46 16.24
CA GLY A 199 -7.94 -5.39 17.24
C GLY A 199 -8.40 -6.72 16.65
N GLY A 200 -8.69 -7.68 17.53
CA GLY A 200 -9.23 -9.00 17.16
C GLY A 200 -8.19 -10.11 17.10
N ALA A 201 -8.64 -11.28 16.64
CA ALA A 201 -7.84 -12.50 16.57
C ALA A 201 -7.09 -12.69 15.24
N LEU A 202 -7.44 -11.93 14.20
CA LEU A 202 -6.84 -12.06 12.87
C LEU A 202 -5.36 -11.66 12.88
N HIS A 203 -4.53 -12.49 12.26
CA HIS A 203 -3.14 -12.15 11.93
C HIS A 203 -3.14 -11.18 10.75
N THR A 204 -2.74 -9.93 10.99
CA THR A 204 -2.68 -8.87 9.97
C THR A 204 -1.25 -8.39 9.77
N CYS A 205 -0.80 -8.38 8.52
CA CYS A 205 0.58 -8.02 8.14
C CYS A 205 0.59 -6.80 7.23
N GLU A 206 1.32 -6.86 6.11
CA GLU A 206 1.47 -5.76 5.16
C GLU A 206 0.11 -5.15 4.80
N CYS A 207 0.06 -3.83 4.85
CA CYS A 207 -1.20 -3.11 4.77
C CYS A 207 -1.02 -1.74 4.14
N GLN A 208 -2.13 -1.20 3.65
CA GLN A 208 -2.23 0.18 3.20
C GLN A 208 -3.49 0.82 3.78
N VAL A 209 -3.48 2.15 3.83
CA VAL A 209 -4.58 2.96 4.36
C VAL A 209 -5.13 3.90 3.29
N ALA A 210 -6.45 4.05 3.27
CA ALA A 210 -7.14 4.95 2.36
C ALA A 210 -8.06 5.89 3.14
N LYS A 211 -8.06 7.17 2.72
CA LYS A 211 -9.06 8.14 3.20
C LYS A 211 -10.41 7.80 2.57
N VAL A 212 -11.43 7.80 3.42
CA VAL A 212 -12.82 7.78 3.00
C VAL A 212 -13.46 9.05 3.56
N SER A 213 -14.29 9.72 2.76
CA SER A 213 -15.24 10.70 3.29
C SER A 213 -16.66 10.21 3.01
N ASP A 214 -17.50 10.29 4.02
CA ASP A 214 -18.94 10.09 3.94
C ASP A 214 -19.67 11.23 4.68
N GLU A 215 -21.00 11.15 4.76
CA GLU A 215 -21.83 12.13 5.48
C GLU A 215 -21.49 12.20 6.98
N ALA A 216 -20.92 11.13 7.56
CA ALA A 216 -20.67 10.98 8.99
C ALA A 216 -19.26 11.45 9.41
N GLY A 217 -18.32 11.62 8.48
CA GLY A 217 -17.01 12.18 8.77
C GLY A 217 -15.92 11.85 7.75
N GLN A 218 -14.69 11.68 8.24
CA GLN A 218 -13.52 11.34 7.43
C GLN A 218 -12.82 10.08 7.97
N PRO A 219 -13.49 8.91 7.92
CA PRO A 219 -12.88 7.68 8.37
C PRO A 219 -11.67 7.28 7.51
N VAL A 220 -10.81 6.45 8.09
CA VAL A 220 -9.69 5.82 7.41
C VAL A 220 -9.93 4.32 7.38
N VAL A 221 -9.83 3.71 6.20
CA VAL A 221 -9.88 2.26 6.04
C VAL A 221 -8.45 1.74 5.95
N ILE A 222 -8.11 0.72 6.74
CA ILE A 222 -6.89 -0.08 6.57
C ILE A 222 -7.26 -1.42 5.92
N CYS A 223 -6.54 -1.80 4.86
CA CYS A 223 -6.70 -3.09 4.20
C CYS A 223 -5.40 -3.88 4.38
N SER A 224 -5.49 -5.05 5.03
CA SER A 224 -4.33 -5.83 5.46
C SER A 224 -4.29 -7.20 4.80
N ARG A 225 -3.07 -7.65 4.49
CA ARG A 225 -2.76 -9.06 4.24
C ARG A 225 -3.08 -9.86 5.49
N THR A 226 -3.67 -11.03 5.30
CA THR A 226 -3.91 -12.00 6.37
C THR A 226 -2.94 -13.16 6.27
N LEU A 227 -2.54 -13.74 7.41
CA LEU A 227 -1.81 -15.00 7.45
C LEU A 227 -2.77 -16.13 7.84
N GLY A 228 -2.81 -17.18 7.03
CA GLY A 228 -3.64 -18.36 7.30
C GLY A 228 -5.14 -18.15 7.07
N HIS A 229 -5.55 -17.15 6.29
CA HIS A 229 -6.95 -16.91 5.93
C HIS A 229 -7.11 -16.78 4.40
N GLU A 230 -8.30 -17.11 3.88
CA GLU A 230 -8.58 -17.09 2.43
C GLU A 230 -8.93 -15.70 1.88
N PHE A 231 -9.00 -14.69 2.75
CA PHE A 231 -9.51 -13.36 2.44
C PHE A 231 -8.70 -12.26 3.13
N ARG A 232 -8.72 -11.07 2.54
CA ARG A 232 -8.20 -9.84 3.15
C ARG A 232 -8.94 -9.50 4.43
N ALA A 233 -8.29 -8.72 5.29
CA ALA A 233 -8.93 -8.09 6.44
C ALA A 233 -9.03 -6.57 6.24
N GLN A 234 -10.16 -5.97 6.61
CA GLN A 234 -10.34 -4.52 6.68
C GLN A 234 -10.73 -4.09 8.09
N ALA A 235 -10.27 -2.89 8.48
CA ALA A 235 -10.72 -2.22 9.68
C ALA A 235 -10.91 -0.73 9.41
N VAL A 236 -11.76 -0.09 10.21
CA VAL A 236 -12.12 1.33 10.07
C VAL A 236 -11.60 2.10 11.28
N SER A 237 -11.06 3.29 11.03
CA SER A 237 -10.65 4.26 12.04
C SER A 237 -11.52 5.51 11.93
N ASP A 238 -12.05 5.96 13.07
CA ASP A 238 -12.82 7.21 13.19
C ASP A 238 -11.97 8.36 13.74
N ASP A 239 -10.70 8.11 14.06
CA ASP A 239 -9.78 9.05 14.73
C ASP A 239 -8.53 9.36 13.89
N LEU A 240 -8.72 9.37 12.56
CA LEU A 240 -7.70 9.68 11.56
C LEU A 240 -6.52 8.69 11.59
N GLY A 241 -6.81 7.39 11.67
CA GLY A 241 -5.82 6.31 11.65
C GLY A 241 -4.98 6.16 12.92
N ARG A 242 -5.39 6.77 14.04
CA ARG A 242 -4.70 6.56 15.32
C ARG A 242 -5.06 5.20 15.91
N SER A 243 -6.33 4.81 15.85
CA SER A 243 -6.83 3.51 16.29
C SER A 243 -7.81 2.96 15.26
N PHE A 244 -7.88 1.63 15.15
CA PHE A 244 -8.78 0.94 14.25
C PHE A 244 -9.70 0.01 15.05
N ARG A 245 -10.96 -0.09 14.61
CA ARG A 245 -11.91 -1.09 15.12
C ARG A 245 -11.38 -2.51 14.85
N GLU A 246 -12.07 -3.51 15.39
CA GLU A 246 -11.73 -4.90 15.12
C GLU A 246 -11.73 -5.20 13.62
N GLY A 247 -10.68 -5.89 13.16
CA GLY A 247 -10.53 -6.26 11.76
C GLY A 247 -11.53 -7.35 11.38
N THR A 248 -12.20 -7.17 10.25
CA THR A 248 -13.14 -8.14 9.69
C THR A 248 -12.63 -8.66 8.36
N VAL A 249 -12.91 -9.93 8.08
CA VAL A 249 -12.57 -10.55 6.79
C VAL A 249 -13.48 -10.00 5.71
N VAL A 250 -12.95 -9.86 4.49
CA VAL A 250 -13.67 -9.31 3.34
C VAL A 250 -13.79 -10.39 2.25
N PRO A 251 -14.88 -11.18 2.23
CA PRO A 251 -14.99 -12.35 1.34
C PRO A 251 -14.86 -12.05 -0.17
N ARG A 252 -15.11 -10.81 -0.58
CA ARG A 252 -14.95 -10.35 -1.97
C ARG A 252 -13.48 -10.18 -2.38
N LEU A 253 -12.58 -10.04 -1.42
CA LEU A 253 -11.15 -9.82 -1.65
C LEU A 253 -10.40 -11.08 -1.21
N VAL A 254 -10.12 -11.95 -2.19
CA VAL A 254 -9.41 -13.22 -1.98
C VAL A 254 -7.95 -12.99 -1.59
N GLU A 255 -7.37 -13.98 -0.93
CA GLU A 255 -5.99 -13.97 -0.48
C GLU A 255 -5.24 -15.24 -0.93
N ASP A 256 -3.91 -15.13 -1.04
CA ASP A 256 -3.01 -16.27 -1.25
C ASP A 256 -2.87 -17.10 0.05
N CYS A 257 -2.53 -18.40 -0.04
CA CYS A 257 -2.40 -19.22 1.18
C CYS A 257 -1.29 -18.74 2.12
N ASN A 258 -0.24 -18.12 1.56
CA ASN A 258 0.82 -17.46 2.32
C ASN A 258 0.61 -15.94 2.38
N GLY A 259 -0.48 -15.42 1.83
CA GLY A 259 -0.78 -14.01 1.66
C GLY A 259 0.08 -13.29 0.61
N CYS A 260 -0.42 -12.17 0.09
CA CYS A 260 0.29 -11.28 -0.81
C CYS A 260 0.02 -9.82 -0.42
N HIS A 261 0.93 -8.89 -0.70
CA HIS A 261 0.60 -7.48 -0.57
C HIS A 261 -0.43 -7.06 -1.62
N GLY A 262 -1.28 -6.10 -1.28
CA GLY A 262 -2.25 -5.46 -2.17
C GLY A 262 -2.37 -3.99 -1.83
N SER A 263 -2.71 -3.16 -2.82
CA SER A 263 -2.74 -1.71 -2.66
C SER A 263 -4.16 -1.16 -2.64
N ILE A 264 -4.42 -0.16 -1.79
CA ILE A 264 -5.71 0.51 -1.69
C ILE A 264 -5.54 2.03 -1.76
N ILE A 265 -6.39 2.70 -2.54
CA ILE A 265 -6.47 4.16 -2.60
C ILE A 265 -7.91 4.64 -2.51
N GLY A 266 -8.10 5.78 -1.87
CA GLY A 266 -9.37 6.52 -1.89
C GLY A 266 -9.31 7.66 -2.90
N PHE A 267 -10.39 7.87 -3.63
CA PHE A 267 -10.52 8.97 -4.59
C PHE A 267 -11.95 9.49 -4.64
N LEU A 268 -12.11 10.73 -5.11
CA LEU A 268 -13.42 11.32 -5.36
C LEU A 268 -13.77 11.15 -6.85
N PRO A 269 -14.83 10.39 -7.20
CA PRO A 269 -15.38 10.42 -8.54
C PRO A 269 -16.09 11.77 -8.76
N GLU A 270 -16.00 12.34 -9.95
CA GLU A 270 -16.83 13.49 -10.29
C GLU A 270 -18.14 13.01 -10.89
N LEU A 271 -19.16 12.88 -10.04
CA LEU A 271 -20.50 12.51 -10.45
C LEU A 271 -21.30 13.80 -10.70
N GLN A 272 -21.85 13.93 -11.91
CA GLN A 272 -22.73 15.07 -12.23
C GLN A 272 -24.01 14.99 -11.38
N GLY A 273 -24.33 16.08 -10.67
CA GLY A 273 -25.57 16.22 -9.90
C GLY A 273 -25.51 15.73 -8.45
N ASP A 274 -24.38 15.22 -7.97
CA ASP A 274 -24.20 14.87 -6.56
C ASP A 274 -23.78 16.10 -5.75
N THR A 275 -24.58 16.47 -4.74
CA THR A 275 -24.30 17.61 -3.85
C THR A 275 -23.34 17.24 -2.71
N THR A 276 -23.06 15.95 -2.52
CA THR A 276 -22.20 15.44 -1.44
C THR A 276 -21.03 14.61 -1.99
N PRO A 277 -19.78 15.11 -1.96
CA PRO A 277 -18.64 14.36 -2.48
C PRO A 277 -18.34 13.10 -1.66
N LYS A 278 -18.70 11.93 -2.17
CA LYS A 278 -18.43 10.62 -1.56
C LYS A 278 -17.19 9.97 -2.14
N HIS A 279 -16.27 9.50 -1.29
CA HIS A 279 -15.11 8.75 -1.79
C HIS A 279 -15.52 7.38 -2.33
N TRP A 280 -14.83 6.93 -3.37
CA TRP A 280 -14.76 5.54 -3.80
C TRP A 280 -13.38 4.97 -3.42
N LEU A 281 -13.30 3.64 -3.34
CA LEU A 281 -12.04 2.93 -3.15
C LEU A 281 -11.67 2.14 -4.40
N LEU A 282 -10.38 2.17 -4.73
CA LEU A 282 -9.77 1.26 -5.69
C LEU A 282 -8.81 0.34 -4.95
N TYR A 283 -8.80 -0.94 -5.30
CA TYR A 283 -7.90 -1.94 -4.73
C TYR A 283 -7.25 -2.79 -5.81
N SER A 284 -5.95 -3.09 -5.70
CA SER A 284 -5.25 -3.99 -6.61
C SER A 284 -4.59 -5.16 -5.89
N HIS A 285 -4.79 -6.37 -6.41
CA HIS A 285 -4.28 -7.62 -5.83
C HIS A 285 -4.44 -8.80 -6.80
N PRO A 286 -3.59 -9.84 -6.74
CA PRO A 286 -3.84 -11.11 -7.43
C PRO A 286 -5.25 -11.65 -7.17
N SER A 287 -6.00 -11.97 -8.22
CA SER A 287 -7.42 -12.26 -8.12
C SER A 287 -7.75 -13.76 -8.03
N LYS A 288 -6.74 -14.63 -8.09
CA LYS A 288 -6.94 -16.08 -7.97
C LYS A 288 -6.83 -16.51 -6.51
N PRO A 289 -7.82 -17.24 -5.97
CA PRO A 289 -7.72 -17.80 -4.61
C PRO A 289 -6.45 -18.64 -4.46
N LYS A 290 -5.72 -18.43 -3.35
CA LYS A 290 -4.55 -19.22 -2.97
C LYS A 290 -3.41 -19.23 -3.99
N LYS A 291 -3.39 -18.29 -4.94
CA LYS A 291 -2.34 -18.16 -5.96
C LYS A 291 -2.07 -16.70 -6.29
N ARG A 292 -0.78 -16.34 -6.37
CA ARG A 292 -0.27 -15.09 -6.93
C ARG A 292 -0.38 -15.04 -8.46
N LEU A 293 -1.63 -15.06 -8.96
CA LEU A 293 -1.98 -15.06 -10.38
C LEU A 293 -3.09 -14.05 -10.67
N ASP A 294 -3.04 -13.50 -11.87
CA ASP A 294 -3.99 -12.55 -12.46
C ASP A 294 -4.17 -11.29 -11.61
N LEU A 295 -3.43 -10.22 -11.90
CA LEU A 295 -3.58 -8.98 -11.14
C LEU A 295 -4.92 -8.32 -11.46
N GLY A 296 -5.79 -8.25 -10.46
CA GLY A 296 -7.11 -7.64 -10.54
C GLY A 296 -7.14 -6.24 -9.94
N VAL A 297 -8.01 -5.40 -10.50
CA VAL A 297 -8.42 -4.11 -9.95
C VAL A 297 -9.89 -4.19 -9.54
N TYR A 298 -10.17 -3.84 -8.30
CA TYR A 298 -11.50 -3.88 -7.68
C TYR A 298 -11.96 -2.46 -7.36
N LEU A 299 -13.26 -2.22 -7.51
CA LEU A 299 -13.89 -0.94 -7.21
C LEU A 299 -14.89 -1.12 -6.07
N ASN A 300 -14.91 -0.18 -5.12
CA ASN A 300 -15.98 -0.08 -4.13
C ASN A 300 -16.52 1.36 -4.07
N ARG A 301 -17.80 1.50 -4.45
CA ARG A 301 -18.53 2.78 -4.49
C ARG A 301 -19.17 3.17 -3.14
N SER A 302 -19.13 2.26 -2.17
CA SER A 302 -19.59 2.43 -0.80
C SER A 302 -18.50 1.94 0.17
N PRO A 303 -17.43 2.73 0.38
CA PRO A 303 -16.20 2.28 1.03
C PRO A 303 -16.31 1.62 2.42
N LEU A 304 -17.36 1.92 3.18
CA LEU A 304 -17.60 1.36 4.51
C LEU A 304 -18.42 0.06 4.49
N SER A 305 -18.86 -0.37 3.31
CA SER A 305 -19.54 -1.64 3.05
C SER A 305 -18.57 -2.62 2.39
N PRO A 306 -17.85 -3.46 3.16
CA PRO A 306 -16.90 -4.44 2.61
C PRO A 306 -17.57 -5.49 1.70
N GLU A 307 -18.89 -5.66 1.77
CA GLU A 307 -19.66 -6.52 0.88
C GLU A 307 -19.79 -5.97 -0.57
N ASN A 308 -19.52 -4.67 -0.76
CA ASN A 308 -19.76 -3.93 -2.01
C ASN A 308 -18.53 -3.82 -2.92
N TRP A 309 -17.46 -4.56 -2.64
CA TRP A 309 -16.38 -4.71 -3.62
C TRP A 309 -16.90 -5.41 -4.88
N SER A 310 -16.57 -4.84 -6.04
CA SER A 310 -16.88 -5.40 -7.36
C SER A 310 -16.17 -6.73 -7.61
N ASP A 311 -16.53 -7.40 -8.71
CA ASP A 311 -15.63 -8.39 -9.30
C ASP A 311 -14.38 -7.69 -9.88
N PRO A 312 -13.23 -8.37 -9.95
CA PRO A 312 -11.99 -7.76 -10.43
C PRO A 312 -11.97 -7.58 -11.95
N TRP A 313 -11.53 -6.39 -12.38
CA TRP A 313 -10.99 -6.21 -13.72
C TRP A 313 -9.53 -6.69 -13.76
N VAL A 314 -9.27 -7.78 -14.49
CA VAL A 314 -7.91 -8.33 -14.64
C VAL A 314 -7.09 -7.46 -15.60
N ILE A 315 -6.13 -6.70 -15.05
CA ILE A 315 -5.23 -5.83 -15.81
C ILE A 315 -3.96 -6.54 -16.29
N PHE A 316 -3.65 -7.70 -15.71
CA PHE A 316 -2.55 -8.55 -16.14
C PHE A 316 -2.89 -10.02 -15.89
N ARG A 317 -2.76 -10.88 -16.92
CA ARG A 317 -2.96 -12.33 -16.79
C ARG A 317 -1.62 -13.03 -16.56
N GLY A 318 -1.57 -13.95 -15.60
CA GLY A 318 -0.37 -14.73 -15.25
C GLY A 318 0.25 -14.36 -13.89
N PRO A 319 1.49 -14.83 -13.63
CA PRO A 319 2.23 -14.57 -12.39
C PRO A 319 2.28 -13.08 -12.04
N SER A 320 1.69 -12.72 -10.91
CA SER A 320 1.63 -11.34 -10.42
C SER A 320 1.65 -11.29 -8.90
N GLY A 321 2.30 -10.27 -8.35
CA GLY A 321 2.58 -10.18 -6.92
C GLY A 321 2.19 -8.82 -6.33
N TYR A 322 3.14 -8.20 -5.66
CA TYR A 322 2.92 -6.96 -4.93
C TYR A 322 2.53 -5.86 -5.92
N SER A 323 1.66 -4.94 -5.51
CA SER A 323 1.27 -3.77 -6.31
C SER A 323 1.18 -2.51 -5.45
N ASP A 324 1.24 -1.34 -6.09
CA ASP A 324 1.00 -0.03 -5.51
C ASP A 324 0.28 0.91 -6.49
N LEU A 325 -0.86 1.45 -6.05
CA LEU A 325 -1.74 2.32 -6.82
C LEU A 325 -1.44 3.80 -6.54
N ALA A 326 -1.68 4.64 -7.54
CA ALA A 326 -1.66 6.09 -7.40
C ALA A 326 -2.77 6.76 -8.22
N VAL A 327 -3.36 7.82 -7.67
CA VAL A 327 -4.22 8.75 -8.43
C VAL A 327 -3.30 9.68 -9.22
N LEU A 328 -3.40 9.66 -10.55
CA LEU A 328 -2.57 10.47 -11.46
C LEU A 328 -3.23 11.82 -11.83
N GLY A 329 -4.36 12.14 -11.20
CA GLY A 329 -5.10 13.35 -11.46
C GLY A 329 -5.96 13.25 -12.73
N LYS A 330 -6.45 14.41 -13.18
CA LYS A 330 -7.30 14.51 -14.37
C LYS A 330 -6.49 14.84 -15.59
N THR A 331 -6.96 14.38 -16.74
CA THR A 331 -6.49 14.87 -18.03
C THR A 331 -7.19 16.15 -18.43
N GLU A 332 -6.69 16.80 -19.48
CA GLU A 332 -7.34 17.99 -20.07
C GLU A 332 -8.78 17.69 -20.54
N GLY A 333 -9.09 16.44 -20.87
CA GLY A 333 -10.44 15.95 -21.17
C GLY A 333 -11.31 15.62 -19.95
N GLY A 334 -10.86 15.94 -18.72
CA GLY A 334 -11.62 15.82 -17.47
C GLY A 334 -11.65 14.44 -16.82
N GLY A 335 -11.24 13.38 -17.52
CA GLY A 335 -11.23 12.01 -16.96
C GLY A 335 -10.18 11.82 -15.87
N LEU A 336 -10.54 11.14 -14.79
CA LEU A 336 -9.63 10.75 -13.70
C LEU A 336 -8.78 9.53 -14.11
N TRP A 337 -7.48 9.57 -13.85
CA TRP A 337 -6.53 8.50 -14.19
C TRP A 337 -5.84 7.90 -12.98
N PHE A 338 -5.47 6.63 -13.13
CA PHE A 338 -4.75 5.85 -12.13
C PHE A 338 -3.50 5.22 -12.72
N GLY A 339 -2.50 5.04 -11.87
CA GLY A 339 -1.31 4.26 -12.12
C GLY A 339 -1.27 3.07 -11.17
N CYS A 340 -0.82 1.91 -11.66
CA CYS A 340 -0.59 0.70 -10.86
C CYS A 340 0.80 0.17 -11.17
N LEU A 341 1.71 0.23 -10.20
CA LEU A 341 3.04 -0.36 -10.28
C LEU A 341 3.01 -1.74 -9.64
N TYR A 342 3.41 -2.81 -10.32
CA TYR A 342 3.23 -4.17 -9.82
C TYR A 342 4.29 -5.16 -10.27
N GLU A 343 4.57 -6.15 -9.42
CA GLU A 343 5.40 -7.31 -9.77
C GLU A 343 4.62 -8.24 -10.73
N CYS A 344 5.25 -8.62 -11.84
CA CYS A 344 4.71 -9.61 -12.76
C CYS A 344 5.79 -10.38 -13.53
N GLY A 345 5.38 -11.43 -14.25
CA GLY A 345 6.30 -12.19 -15.10
C GLY A 345 5.63 -13.26 -15.94
N GLU A 346 6.45 -13.95 -16.72
CA GLU A 346 6.02 -15.13 -17.49
C GLU A 346 6.07 -16.38 -16.62
N LYS A 347 7.13 -16.52 -15.81
CA LYS A 347 7.39 -17.70 -14.99
C LYS A 347 7.14 -17.43 -13.53
N TYR A 348 7.63 -16.31 -13.02
CA TYR A 348 7.48 -15.94 -11.61
C TYR A 348 6.89 -14.54 -11.47
N SER A 349 6.18 -14.29 -10.37
CA SER A 349 5.60 -12.97 -10.14
C SER A 349 6.63 -11.87 -9.97
N TRP A 350 7.90 -12.20 -9.71
CA TRP A 350 9.01 -11.26 -9.51
C TRP A 350 9.97 -11.15 -10.69
N ASP A 351 9.59 -11.59 -11.90
CA ASP A 351 10.48 -11.48 -13.07
C ASP A 351 10.73 -10.01 -13.47
N LYS A 352 9.72 -9.14 -13.32
CA LYS A 352 9.80 -7.70 -13.59
C LYS A 352 8.80 -6.90 -12.76
N ILE A 353 8.96 -5.58 -12.77
CA ILE A 353 7.96 -4.63 -12.27
C ILE A 353 7.40 -3.85 -13.47
N ASN A 354 6.09 -3.80 -13.61
CA ASN A 354 5.40 -3.08 -14.67
C ASN A 354 4.56 -1.91 -14.12
N LEU A 355 4.41 -0.85 -14.92
CA LEU A 355 3.51 0.27 -14.63
C LEU A 355 2.35 0.25 -15.64
N ALA A 356 1.13 0.00 -15.16
CA ALA A 356 -0.09 0.18 -15.95
C ALA A 356 -0.74 1.53 -15.64
N MET A 357 -1.30 2.16 -16.66
CA MET A 357 -2.09 3.39 -16.53
C MET A 357 -3.47 3.20 -17.16
N PHE A 358 -4.51 3.64 -16.47
CA PHE A 358 -5.88 3.50 -16.98
C PHE A 358 -6.81 4.59 -16.43
N PRO A 359 -7.83 5.01 -17.21
CA PRO A 359 -8.85 5.94 -16.76
C PRO A 359 -9.90 5.25 -15.89
N LEU A 360 -10.61 6.03 -15.06
CA LEU A 360 -11.76 5.57 -14.29
C LEU A 360 -12.81 4.88 -15.16
N SER A 361 -13.08 5.42 -16.35
CA SER A 361 -14.06 4.84 -17.30
C SER A 361 -13.73 3.40 -17.72
N HIS A 362 -12.45 3.01 -17.71
CA HIS A 362 -12.06 1.62 -17.94
C HIS A 362 -12.29 0.74 -16.71
N VAL A 363 -12.03 1.25 -15.51
CA VAL A 363 -12.37 0.53 -14.27
C VAL A 363 -13.87 0.25 -14.27
N GLU A 364 -14.69 1.29 -14.42
CA GLU A 364 -16.15 1.16 -14.34
C GLU A 364 -16.74 0.23 -15.39
N ARG A 365 -16.21 0.24 -16.62
CA ARG A 365 -16.67 -0.64 -17.70
C ARG A 365 -16.38 -2.12 -17.44
N HIS A 366 -15.27 -2.42 -16.77
CA HIS A 366 -14.78 -3.80 -16.62
C HIS A 366 -14.98 -4.38 -15.21
N THR A 367 -15.33 -3.55 -14.23
CA THR A 367 -15.77 -4.03 -12.91
C THR A 367 -17.28 -4.19 -12.89
N SER A 368 -17.78 -5.41 -12.82
CA SER A 368 -19.20 -5.69 -12.64
C SER A 368 -19.60 -5.63 -11.17
N HIS A 369 -20.76 -5.03 -10.88
CA HIS A 369 -21.39 -5.16 -9.56
C HIS A 369 -22.37 -6.34 -9.56
N PRO A 370 -22.47 -7.11 -8.46
CA PRO A 370 -23.41 -8.23 -8.36
C PRO A 370 -24.87 -7.82 -8.63
N CYS A 371 -25.23 -6.57 -8.34
CA CYS A 371 -26.60 -6.06 -8.50
C CYS A 371 -26.98 -5.80 -9.97
N GLU A 372 -26.02 -5.62 -10.87
CA GLU A 372 -26.28 -5.39 -12.31
C GLU A 372 -26.52 -6.70 -13.07
N LEU A 373 -25.95 -7.82 -12.60
CA LEU A 373 -26.16 -9.14 -13.21
C LEU A 373 -27.58 -9.69 -12.99
N ALA A 374 -28.33 -9.17 -12.01
CA ALA A 374 -29.72 -9.58 -11.75
C ALA A 374 -30.75 -8.92 -12.68
N THR A 375 -30.37 -7.88 -13.44
CA THR A 375 -31.30 -7.14 -14.34
C THR A 375 -31.13 -7.48 -15.81
N LEU A 376 -30.09 -8.24 -16.19
CA LEU A 376 -29.96 -8.78 -17.55
C LEU A 376 -30.81 -10.05 -17.70
N ARG A 377 -32.12 -9.88 -17.94
CA ARG A 377 -32.93 -10.97 -18.50
C ARG A 377 -32.44 -11.29 -19.91
N PRO A 378 -32.28 -12.56 -20.31
CA PRO A 378 -32.00 -12.88 -21.70
C PRO A 378 -33.22 -12.50 -22.54
N CYS A 379 -33.04 -11.54 -23.44
CA CYS A 379 -34.01 -11.26 -24.49
C CYS A 379 -33.93 -12.42 -25.50
N SER A 380 -34.80 -13.42 -25.35
CA SER A 380 -34.96 -14.44 -26.38
C SER A 380 -35.78 -13.84 -27.53
N ILE A 381 -35.11 -13.53 -28.63
CA ILE A 381 -35.80 -13.39 -29.91
C ILE A 381 -36.04 -14.82 -30.40
N ARG A 382 -37.30 -15.26 -30.38
CA ARG A 382 -37.75 -16.39 -31.21
C ARG A 382 -38.21 -15.79 -32.52
N ASP A 383 -37.56 -16.18 -33.61
CA ASP A 383 -38.07 -15.94 -34.95
C ASP A 383 -39.35 -16.76 -35.15
N SER A 384 -40.34 -16.12 -35.78
CA SER A 384 -41.60 -16.70 -36.26
C SER A 384 -41.40 -17.66 -37.41
#